data_AF-A0A963EF68-F1
#
_entry.id   AF-A0A963EF68-F1
#
_cell.length_a   1.000
_cell.length_b   1.000
_cell.length_c   1.000
_cell.angle_alpha   90.00
_cell.angle_beta   90.00
_cell.angle_gamma   90.00
#
_symmetry.space_group_name_H-M   'P 1'
#
loop_
_entity.id
_entity.type
_entity.pdbx_description
1 polymer ?
#
loop_
_entity_poly.entity_id
_entity_poly.type
_entity_poly.pdbx_seq_one_letter_code
_entity_poly.pdbx_strand_id
1 'polypeptide(L)'
;TEHEKFGFHKDTLRPLAYDEPGGIRDLLEGLAASFDWTPVEEDGNVIALKSGDGSSITLEPGGQFELSGAPLEHIHHTCSEVHTHLDQVRQVADPLGVGMIG
;
A
#
# COMPACT_ATOMS: atom_id res chain seq x y z
N THR A 1 5.92 -12.93 -1.78
CA THR A 1 4.74 -13.47 -1.07
C THR A 1 3.61 -12.48 -1.18
N GLU A 2 2.36 -12.86 -0.91
CA GLU A 2 1.23 -11.93 -1.02
C GLU A 2 0.51 -11.76 0.32
N HIS A 3 0.10 -10.52 0.62
CA HIS A 3 -0.76 -10.22 1.76
C HIS A 3 -1.68 -9.03 1.49
N GLU A 4 -2.91 -9.12 1.98
CA GLU A 4 -3.92 -8.07 1.83
C GLU A 4 -4.20 -7.38 3.17
N LYS A 5 -4.53 -6.09 3.12
CA LYS A 5 -4.89 -5.28 4.28
C LYS A 5 -6.09 -4.40 3.99
N PHE A 6 -6.94 -4.24 5.00
CA PHE A 6 -8.05 -3.29 4.97
C PHE A 6 -7.60 -1.96 5.55
N GLY A 7 -7.64 -0.90 4.74
CA GLY A 7 -7.48 0.46 5.21
C GLY A 7 -8.76 1.01 5.82
N PHE A 8 -8.65 1.76 6.92
CA PHE A 8 -9.78 2.40 7.57
C PHE A 8 -9.38 3.73 8.22
N HIS A 9 -10.34 4.65 8.34
CA HIS A 9 -10.15 5.89 9.08
C HIS A 9 -10.10 5.62 10.60
N LYS A 10 -9.07 6.09 11.29
CA LYS A 10 -8.90 5.82 12.74
C LYS A 10 -10.00 6.45 13.61
N ASP A 11 -10.61 7.54 13.15
CA ASP A 11 -11.64 8.28 13.91
C ASP A 11 -13.05 7.67 13.77
N THR A 12 -13.38 7.15 12.58
CA THR A 12 -14.73 6.65 12.25
C THR A 12 -14.78 5.15 12.04
N LEU A 13 -13.64 4.48 11.91
CA LEU A 13 -13.48 3.05 11.58
C LEU A 13 -14.13 2.64 10.25
N ARG A 14 -14.47 3.61 9.41
CA ARG A 14 -15.02 3.35 8.08
C ARG A 14 -13.90 2.94 7.13
N PRO A 15 -14.17 2.02 6.20
CA PRO A 15 -13.21 1.67 5.16
C PRO A 15 -12.90 2.88 4.28
N LEU A 16 -11.69 2.92 3.71
CA LEU A 16 -11.29 3.99 2.82
C LEU A 16 -12.03 3.91 1.48
N ALA A 17 -12.53 5.04 1.02
CA ALA A 17 -12.90 5.22 -0.38
C ALA A 17 -11.66 5.64 -1.21
N TYR A 18 -11.76 5.48 -2.52
CA TYR A 18 -10.65 5.82 -3.41
C TYR A 18 -10.42 7.33 -3.50
N ASP A 19 -11.48 8.10 -3.76
CA ASP A 19 -11.42 9.51 -4.11
C ASP A 19 -11.56 10.50 -2.92
N GLU A 20 -11.62 10.01 -1.69
CA GLU A 20 -11.83 10.87 -0.52
C GLU A 20 -10.52 11.42 0.06
N PRO A 21 -10.55 12.56 0.79
CA PRO A 21 -9.38 13.06 1.50
C PRO A 21 -8.86 12.05 2.53
N GLY A 22 -7.57 11.72 2.46
CA GLY A 22 -6.95 10.65 3.24
C GLY A 22 -7.34 9.24 2.77
N GLY A 23 -7.88 9.11 1.56
CA GLY A 23 -8.33 7.85 0.97
C GLY A 23 -7.20 7.04 0.32
N ILE A 24 -7.61 6.04 -0.49
CA ILE A 24 -6.68 5.10 -1.12
C ILE A 24 -5.71 5.80 -2.09
N ARG A 25 -6.19 6.79 -2.87
CA ARG A 25 -5.32 7.53 -3.79
C ARG A 25 -4.21 8.27 -3.04
N ASP A 26 -4.55 9.00 -1.98
CA ASP A 26 -3.58 9.75 -1.19
C ASP A 26 -2.51 8.82 -0.57
N LEU A 27 -2.91 7.60 -0.20
CA LEU A 27 -1.98 6.58 0.30
C LEU A 27 -1.01 6.09 -0.79
N LEU A 28 -1.52 5.78 -1.99
CA LEU A 28 -0.71 5.34 -3.13
C LEU A 28 0.26 6.45 -3.59
N GLU A 29 -0.24 7.68 -3.74
CA GLU A 29 0.57 8.83 -4.12
C GLU A 29 1.62 9.17 -3.06
N GLY A 30 1.26 9.08 -1.78
CA GLY A 30 2.19 9.30 -0.68
C GLY A 30 3.33 8.27 -0.65
N LEU A 31 3.03 7.00 -0.95
CA LEU A 31 4.05 5.95 -1.09
C LEU A 31 4.96 6.19 -2.31
N ALA A 32 4.39 6.54 -3.46
CA ALA A 32 5.14 6.89 -4.67
C ALA A 32 6.03 8.12 -4.50
N ALA A 33 5.59 9.11 -3.73
CA ALA A 33 6.35 10.33 -3.48
C ALA A 33 7.47 10.15 -2.44
N SER A 34 7.32 9.20 -1.52
CA SER A 34 8.21 9.04 -0.37
C SER A 34 9.27 7.94 -0.56
N PHE A 35 9.04 6.98 -1.46
CA PHE A 35 9.89 5.82 -1.66
C PHE A 35 10.04 5.47 -3.14
N ASP A 36 10.87 4.47 -3.45
CA ASP A 36 11.18 4.03 -4.82
C ASP A 36 10.06 3.17 -5.46
N TRP A 37 8.84 3.70 -5.43
CA TRP A 37 7.66 3.14 -6.07
C TRP A 37 7.34 3.91 -7.35
N THR A 38 7.09 3.18 -8.43
CA THR A 38 6.61 3.74 -9.70
C THR A 38 5.10 3.58 -9.79
N PRO A 39 4.33 4.66 -9.95
CA PRO A 39 2.88 4.57 -10.07
C PRO A 39 2.44 3.92 -11.39
N VAL A 40 1.37 3.16 -11.31
CA VAL A 40 0.65 2.60 -12.45
C VAL A 40 -0.72 3.26 -12.50
N GLU A 41 -1.03 3.87 -13.64
CA GLU A 41 -2.26 4.64 -13.82
C GLU A 41 -3.22 3.96 -14.80
N GLU A 42 -4.51 4.06 -14.50
CA GLU A 42 -5.62 3.72 -15.40
C GLU A 42 -6.61 4.89 -15.40
N ASP A 43 -6.99 5.38 -16.58
CA ASP A 43 -7.88 6.55 -16.74
C ASP A 43 -7.46 7.79 -15.90
N GLY A 44 -6.15 7.98 -15.71
CA GLY A 44 -5.58 9.09 -14.93
C GLY A 44 -5.62 8.92 -13.42
N ASN A 45 -5.97 7.72 -12.94
CA ASN A 45 -6.00 7.35 -11.52
C ASN A 45 -4.87 6.38 -11.20
N VAL A 46 -4.09 6.65 -10.15
CA VAL A 46 -3.07 5.71 -9.65
C VAL A 46 -3.78 4.51 -9.01
N ILE A 47 -3.65 3.33 -9.60
CA ILE A 47 -4.35 2.10 -9.16
C ILE A 47 -3.42 1.04 -8.57
N ALA A 48 -2.11 1.18 -8.79
CA ALA A 48 -1.10 0.25 -8.31
C ALA A 48 0.28 0.93 -8.26
N LEU A 49 1.22 0.31 -7.56
CA LEU A 49 2.63 0.71 -7.53
C LEU A 49 3.52 -0.48 -7.88
N LYS A 50 4.65 -0.22 -8.53
CA LYS A 50 5.69 -1.23 -8.82
C LYS A 50 7.05 -0.75 -8.36
N SER A 51 7.87 -1.65 -7.83
CA SER A 51 9.27 -1.36 -7.53
C SER A 51 10.21 -2.08 -8.49
N GLY A 52 11.46 -1.60 -8.55
CA GLY A 52 12.49 -2.15 -9.44
C GLY A 52 12.96 -3.57 -9.04
N ASP A 53 12.70 -4.00 -7.81
CA ASP A 53 12.99 -5.35 -7.31
C ASP A 53 11.94 -6.40 -7.72
N GLY A 54 10.85 -5.98 -8.38
CA GLY A 54 9.76 -6.85 -8.82
C GLY A 54 8.61 -6.96 -7.83
N SER A 55 8.66 -6.27 -6.69
CA SER A 55 7.50 -6.13 -5.79
C SER A 55 6.46 -5.15 -6.35
N SER A 56 5.21 -5.33 -5.94
CA SER A 56 4.09 -4.49 -6.34
C SER A 56 3.08 -4.29 -5.23
N ILE A 57 2.36 -3.16 -5.32
CA ILE A 57 1.18 -2.88 -4.52
C ILE A 57 0.00 -2.77 -5.46
N THR A 58 -1.08 -3.48 -5.17
CA THR A 58 -2.30 -3.55 -6.00
C THR A 58 -3.54 -3.31 -5.15
N LEU A 59 -4.62 -2.93 -5.83
CA LEU A 59 -5.94 -2.79 -5.22
C LEU A 59 -6.84 -3.95 -5.63
N GLU A 60 -7.39 -4.63 -4.64
CA GLU A 60 -8.44 -5.61 -4.85
C GLU A 60 -9.82 -4.94 -5.02
N PRO A 61 -10.85 -5.65 -5.53
CA PRO A 61 -12.17 -5.04 -5.81
C PRO A 61 -12.85 -4.36 -4.62
N GLY A 62 -12.50 -4.73 -3.38
CA GLY A 62 -13.01 -4.10 -2.16
C GLY A 62 -12.15 -2.96 -1.61
N GLY A 63 -11.12 -2.53 -2.34
CA GLY A 63 -10.16 -1.52 -1.90
C GLY A 63 -9.11 -2.05 -0.92
N GLN A 64 -8.97 -3.36 -0.78
CA GLN A 64 -7.87 -3.94 -0.01
C GLN A 64 -6.55 -3.60 -0.68
N PHE A 65 -5.59 -3.27 0.17
CA PHE A 65 -4.23 -2.96 -0.23
C PHE A 65 -3.44 -4.26 -0.19
N GLU A 66 -3.10 -4.78 -1.36
CA GLU A 66 -2.29 -5.98 -1.50
C GLU A 66 -0.82 -5.58 -1.70
N LEU A 67 0.09 -6.26 -0.99
CA LEU A 67 1.51 -6.32 -1.35
C LEU A 67 1.78 -7.67 -1.99
N SER A 68 2.34 -7.65 -3.19
CA SER A 68 3.01 -8.79 -3.81
C SER A 68 4.52 -8.56 -3.72
N GLY A 69 5.19 -9.29 -2.83
CA GLY A 69 6.64 -9.21 -2.59
C GLY A 69 7.47 -9.87 -3.70
N ALA A 70 8.73 -9.47 -3.80
CA ALA A 70 9.69 -9.94 -4.79
C ALA A 70 9.98 -11.46 -4.66
N PRO A 71 10.49 -12.10 -5.73
CA PRO A 71 10.99 -13.47 -5.65
C PRO A 71 12.29 -13.52 -4.84
N LEU A 72 12.21 -14.01 -3.61
CA LEU A 72 13.33 -14.04 -2.66
C LEU A 72 13.80 -15.47 -2.38
N GLU A 73 15.11 -15.63 -2.13
CA GLU A 73 15.75 -16.94 -1.98
C GLU A 73 15.34 -17.69 -0.69
N HIS A 74 15.16 -16.96 0.41
CA HIS A 74 14.89 -17.53 1.74
C HIS A 74 13.87 -16.72 2.54
N ILE A 75 13.18 -17.39 3.47
CA ILE A 75 12.09 -16.82 4.27
C ILE A 75 12.50 -15.61 5.14
N HIS A 76 13.78 -15.51 5.52
CA HIS A 76 14.27 -14.36 6.28
C HIS A 76 14.27 -13.08 5.45
N HIS A 77 14.52 -13.17 4.14
CA HIS A 77 14.42 -12.02 3.24
C HIS A 77 12.97 -11.57 3.09
N THR A 78 12.04 -12.53 2.93
CA THR A 78 10.60 -12.24 2.92
C THR A 78 10.16 -11.54 4.20
N CYS A 79 10.65 -11.98 5.36
CA CYS A 79 10.33 -11.34 6.64
C CYS A 79 10.79 -9.87 6.66
N SER A 80 12.01 -9.60 6.23
CA SER A 80 12.54 -8.23 6.15
C SER A 80 11.79 -7.35 5.15
N GLU A 81 11.42 -7.89 4.00
CA GLU A 81 10.62 -7.19 2.98
C GLU A 81 9.25 -6.78 3.53
N VAL A 82 8.53 -7.72 4.16
CA VAL A 82 7.22 -7.44 4.76
C VAL A 82 7.32 -6.34 5.82
N HIS A 83 8.33 -6.39 6.70
CA HIS A 83 8.52 -5.32 7.71
C HIS A 83 8.81 -3.97 7.07
N THR A 84 9.66 -3.94 6.04
CA THR A 84 9.99 -2.71 5.31
C THR A 84 8.74 -2.09 4.70
N HIS A 85 7.92 -2.90 4.03
CA HIS A 85 6.67 -2.42 3.45
C HIS A 85 5.68 -1.93 4.52
N LEU A 86 5.54 -2.65 5.64
CA LEU A 86 4.68 -2.22 6.75
C LEU A 86 5.10 -0.88 7.34
N ASP A 87 6.41 -0.65 7.49
CA ASP A 87 6.95 0.60 7.99
C ASP A 87 6.69 1.76 7.01
N GLN A 88 6.86 1.52 5.71
CA GLN A 88 6.54 2.51 4.66
C GLN A 88 5.06 2.90 4.65
N VAL A 89 4.18 1.90 4.63
CA VAL A 89 2.72 2.13 4.67
C VAL A 89 2.34 2.89 5.92
N ARG A 90 2.89 2.54 7.08
CA ARG A 90 2.62 3.24 8.34
C ARG A 90 3.09 4.70 8.30
N GLN A 91 4.27 4.97 7.75
CA GLN A 91 4.81 6.32 7.66
C GLN A 91 3.92 7.27 6.83
N VAL A 92 3.27 6.74 5.79
CA VAL A 92 2.33 7.50 4.96
C VAL A 92 0.92 7.52 5.57
N ALA A 93 0.44 6.41 6.13
CA ALA A 93 -0.91 6.30 6.67
C ALA A 93 -1.11 7.08 7.98
N ASP A 94 -0.10 7.15 8.85
CA ASP A 94 -0.19 7.85 10.13
C ASP A 94 -0.57 9.34 10.01
N PRO A 95 0.08 10.17 9.17
CA PRO A 95 -0.32 11.56 8.99
C PRO A 95 -1.69 11.73 8.29
N LEU A 96 -2.15 10.73 7.54
CA LEU A 96 -3.48 10.72 6.92
C LEU A 96 -4.59 10.31 7.91
N GLY A 97 -4.25 9.90 9.13
CA GLY A 97 -5.23 9.38 10.09
C GLY A 97 -5.77 7.99 9.73
N VAL A 98 -5.04 7.25 8.90
CA VAL A 98 -5.42 5.92 8.39
C VAL A 98 -4.79 4.82 9.23
N GLY A 99 -5.59 3.78 9.52
CA GLY A 99 -5.15 2.50 10.08
C GLY A 99 -5.25 1.39 9.04
N MET A 100 -4.46 0.33 9.23
CA MET A 100 -4.46 -0.87 8.39
C MET A 100 -4.62 -2.10 9.27
N ILE A 101 -5.44 -3.07 8.85
CA ILE A 101 -5.63 -4.36 9.55
C ILE A 101 -5.56 -5.52 8.56
N GLY A 102 -4.87 -6.60 8.94
CA GLY A 102 -4.59 -7.75 8.09
C GLY A 102 -3.21 -8.34 8.35
#